data_AF-A0A6I4RAP9-F1
#
_entry.id   AF-A0A6I4RAP9-F1
#
_cell.length_a   1.000
_cell.length_b   1.000
_cell.length_c   1.000
_cell.angle_alpha   90.00
_cell.angle_beta   90.00
_cell.angle_gamma   90.00
#
_symmetry.space_group_name_H-M   'P 1'
#
loop_
_entity.id
_entity.type
_entity.pdbx_description
1 polymer ?
#
loop_
_entity_poly.entity_id
_entity_poly.type
_entity_poly.pdbx_seq_one_letter_code
_entity_poly.pdbx_strand_id
1 'polypeptide(L)'
;MHAKNTIKKDKRCLALGLTLIAFSAVFFLATHGSPAPQNELIEVYGKVSEIKESRGKYGGQGFEFWLTPEVNKFRFEAHGVEYDEVLASLKSTRKINIRILAHPKGNLSWFSGLRTFPVYSINVPHGPEISYEQLSQSWMKSNFLARKVSGISAAIGMLFISIFIYFRARPSDSSRSLGTS
;
A
#
# COMPACT_ATOMS: atom_id res chain seq x y z
N MET A 1 28.35 -27.76 -26.97
CA MET A 1 27.44 -27.75 -25.79
C MET A 1 27.09 -26.35 -25.23
N HIS A 2 27.68 -25.24 -25.71
CA HIS A 2 27.45 -23.90 -25.13
C HIS A 2 26.13 -23.20 -25.51
N ALA A 3 25.60 -23.41 -26.72
CA ALA A 3 24.43 -22.67 -27.24
C ALA A 3 23.11 -22.93 -26.47
N LYS A 4 22.88 -24.14 -25.95
CA LYS A 4 21.68 -24.46 -25.16
C LYS A 4 21.66 -23.74 -23.80
N ASN A 5 22.82 -23.43 -23.23
CA ASN A 5 22.93 -22.76 -21.94
C ASN A 5 22.77 -21.23 -22.06
N THR A 6 23.19 -20.61 -23.16
CA THR A 6 22.98 -19.18 -23.43
C THR A 6 21.50 -18.86 -23.66
N ILE A 7 20.81 -19.60 -24.54
CA ILE A 7 19.37 -19.38 -24.82
C ILE A 7 18.51 -19.52 -23.55
N LYS A 8 18.86 -20.44 -22.65
CA LYS A 8 18.15 -20.66 -21.38
C LYS A 8 18.42 -19.54 -20.36
N LYS A 9 19.61 -18.92 -20.40
CA LYS A 9 19.96 -17.76 -19.56
C LYS A 9 19.28 -16.47 -20.07
N ASP A 10 19.22 -16.26 -21.37
CA ASP A 10 18.62 -15.06 -21.98
C ASP A 10 17.13 -14.93 -21.67
N LYS A 11 16.37 -16.03 -21.85
CA LYS A 11 14.93 -16.05 -21.53
C LYS A 11 14.66 -15.84 -20.03
N ARG A 12 15.58 -16.23 -19.15
CA ARG A 12 15.48 -15.99 -17.70
C ARG A 12 15.69 -14.52 -17.36
N CYS A 13 16.65 -13.83 -18.00
CA CYS A 13 16.85 -12.39 -17.81
C CYS A 13 15.60 -11.59 -18.21
N LEU A 14 14.98 -11.91 -19.36
CA LEU A 14 13.74 -11.26 -19.78
C LEU A 14 12.59 -11.53 -18.78
N ALA A 15 12.40 -12.79 -18.36
CA ALA A 15 11.34 -13.15 -17.43
C ALA A 15 11.51 -12.46 -16.06
N LEU A 16 12.73 -12.41 -15.53
CA LEU A 16 13.04 -11.69 -14.29
C LEU A 16 12.80 -10.18 -14.44
N GLY A 17 13.25 -9.60 -15.55
CA GLY A 17 13.02 -8.18 -15.86
C GLY A 17 11.54 -7.82 -15.87
N LEU A 18 10.73 -8.56 -16.63
CA LEU A 18 9.28 -8.35 -16.69
C LEU A 18 8.59 -8.57 -15.34
N THR A 19 9.01 -9.57 -14.57
CA THR A 19 8.47 -9.83 -13.23
C THR A 19 8.73 -8.65 -12.29
N LEU A 20 9.94 -8.07 -12.32
CA LEU A 20 10.28 -6.91 -11.50
C LEU A 20 9.52 -5.65 -11.92
N ILE A 21 9.23 -5.47 -13.21
CA ILE A 21 8.38 -4.39 -13.71
C ILE A 21 6.93 -4.57 -13.23
N ALA A 22 6.38 -5.78 -13.34
CA ALA A 22 5.03 -6.08 -12.83
C ALA A 22 4.95 -5.86 -11.31
N PHE A 23 5.96 -6.32 -10.57
CA PHE A 23 6.08 -6.11 -9.12
C PHE A 23 6.16 -4.62 -8.78
N SER A 24 6.95 -3.85 -9.53
CA SER A 24 7.03 -2.39 -9.39
C SER A 24 5.67 -1.71 -9.55
N ALA A 25 4.88 -2.11 -10.56
CA ALA A 25 3.55 -1.58 -10.79
C ALA A 25 2.58 -1.89 -9.63
N VAL A 26 2.64 -3.10 -9.08
CA VAL A 26 1.83 -3.47 -7.90
C VAL A 26 2.18 -2.59 -6.70
N PHE A 27 3.47 -2.38 -6.41
CA PHE A 27 3.90 -1.51 -5.30
C PHE A 27 3.56 -0.04 -5.54
N PHE A 28 3.61 0.42 -6.79
CA PHE A 28 3.18 1.77 -7.13
C PHE A 28 1.68 1.96 -6.90
N LEU A 29 0.86 1.02 -7.34
CA LEU A 29 -0.60 1.03 -7.12
C LEU A 29 -0.99 0.86 -5.66
N ALA A 30 -0.11 0.26 -4.85
CA ALA A 30 -0.26 0.15 -3.41
C ALA A 30 0.07 1.45 -2.65
N THR A 31 0.63 2.47 -3.32
CA THR A 31 0.84 3.78 -2.69
C THR A 31 -0.52 4.42 -2.38
N HIS A 32 -0.71 4.80 -1.13
CA HIS A 32 -1.89 5.55 -0.71
C HIS A 32 -1.72 7.02 -1.10
N GLY A 33 -2.83 7.76 -1.13
CA GLY A 33 -2.77 9.22 -1.15
C GLY A 33 -1.97 9.72 0.05
N SER A 34 -1.37 10.91 -0.07
CA SER A 34 -0.86 11.60 1.12
C SER A 34 -2.00 11.77 2.13
N PRO A 35 -1.73 11.65 3.44
CA PRO A 35 -2.73 11.93 4.46
C PRO A 35 -3.28 13.35 4.24
N ALA A 36 -4.59 13.52 4.42
CA ALA A 36 -5.20 14.84 4.33
C ALA A 36 -4.63 15.76 5.43
N PRO A 37 -4.36 17.05 5.12
CA PRO A 37 -3.95 18.04 6.11
C PRO A 37 -4.93 18.11 7.29
N GLN A 38 -4.42 18.30 8.50
CA GLN A 38 -5.23 18.30 9.72
C GLN A 38 -6.32 19.38 9.73
N ASN A 39 -6.07 20.53 9.10
CA ASN A 39 -7.03 21.63 8.97
C ASN A 39 -8.18 21.34 7.99
N GLU A 40 -8.11 20.27 7.20
CA GLU A 40 -9.19 19.80 6.32
C GLU A 40 -10.06 18.72 7.00
N LEU A 41 -9.68 18.29 8.20
CA LEU A 41 -10.39 17.25 8.95
C LEU A 41 -11.47 17.86 9.83
N ILE A 42 -12.50 17.05 10.09
CA ILE A 42 -13.57 17.39 11.02
C ILE A 42 -13.46 16.53 12.27
N GLU A 43 -13.74 17.14 13.41
CA GLU A 43 -13.94 16.41 14.66
C GLU A 43 -15.35 15.84 14.69
N VAL A 44 -15.44 14.56 15.03
CA VAL A 44 -16.70 13.83 15.20
C VAL A 44 -16.71 13.20 16.58
N TYR A 45 -17.87 13.29 17.24
CA TYR A 45 -18.11 12.76 18.57
C TYR A 45 -19.27 11.79 18.54
N GLY A 46 -19.12 10.62 19.15
CA GLY A 46 -20.22 9.66 19.22
C GLY A 46 -19.85 8.35 19.88
N LYS A 47 -20.86 7.50 20.07
CA LYS A 47 -20.66 6.15 20.63
C LYS A 47 -20.47 5.17 19.50
N VAL A 48 -19.44 4.34 19.64
CA VAL A 48 -19.12 3.32 18.64
C VAL A 48 -20.18 2.23 18.60
N SER A 49 -20.69 1.97 17.41
CA SER A 49 -21.52 0.81 17.10
C SER A 49 -20.90 0.01 15.93
N GLU A 50 -21.21 -1.29 15.90
CA GLU A 50 -20.90 -2.21 14.80
C GLU A 50 -19.46 -2.16 14.30
N ILE A 51 -18.51 -2.68 15.06
CA ILE A 51 -17.12 -2.73 14.62
C ILE A 51 -16.91 -3.96 13.73
N LYS A 52 -16.39 -3.75 12.52
CA LYS A 52 -15.98 -4.80 11.60
C LYS A 52 -14.52 -4.63 11.23
N GLU A 53 -13.69 -5.60 11.61
CA GLU A 53 -12.30 -5.64 11.16
C GLU A 53 -12.24 -5.79 9.64
N SER A 54 -11.33 -5.04 9.03
CA SER A 54 -11.16 -4.98 7.59
C SER A 54 -9.69 -5.09 7.23
N ARG A 55 -9.40 -5.88 6.21
CA ARG A 55 -8.08 -5.87 5.56
C ARG A 55 -8.14 -4.92 4.37
N GLY A 56 -7.30 -3.91 4.40
CA GLY A 56 -7.08 -2.99 3.29
C GLY A 56 -6.55 -3.71 2.06
N LYS A 57 -6.75 -3.09 0.89
CA LYS A 57 -6.47 -3.65 -0.43
C LYS A 57 -4.99 -3.99 -0.65
N TYR A 58 -4.11 -3.39 0.15
CA TYR A 58 -2.64 -3.48 0.01
C TYR A 58 -1.95 -3.88 1.32
N GLY A 59 -2.62 -4.69 2.14
CA GLY A 59 -2.04 -5.19 3.40
C GLY A 59 -2.14 -4.23 4.58
N GLY A 60 -2.73 -3.05 4.39
CA GLY A 60 -3.20 -2.22 5.51
C GLY A 60 -4.18 -3.02 6.35
N GLN A 61 -4.06 -2.92 7.67
CA GLN A 61 -5.02 -3.52 8.58
C GLN A 61 -5.77 -2.38 9.28
N GLY A 62 -7.02 -2.64 9.62
CA GLY A 62 -7.85 -1.64 10.24
C GLY A 62 -9.25 -2.17 10.47
N PHE A 63 -10.21 -1.26 10.63
CA PHE A 63 -11.58 -1.62 10.93
C PHE A 63 -12.53 -0.51 10.49
N GLU A 64 -13.76 -0.93 10.24
CA GLU A 64 -14.88 -0.06 9.95
C GLU A 64 -15.80 -0.04 11.16
N PHE A 65 -16.39 1.12 11.46
CA PHE A 65 -17.30 1.29 12.58
C PHE A 65 -18.27 2.45 12.33
N TRP A 66 -19.33 2.53 13.12
CA TRP A 66 -20.31 3.60 13.07
C TRP A 66 -20.26 4.39 14.38
N LEU A 67 -20.66 5.66 14.35
CA LEU A 67 -20.72 6.53 15.52
C LEU A 67 -22.12 7.05 15.73
N THR A 68 -22.86 6.58 16.73
CA THR A 68 -24.17 7.17 17.06
C THR A 68 -24.00 8.54 17.73
N PRO A 69 -24.85 9.56 17.40
CA PRO A 69 -26.04 9.49 16.53
C PRO A 69 -25.76 9.61 15.03
N GLU A 70 -24.52 9.85 14.61
CA GLU A 70 -24.17 9.95 13.19
C GLU A 70 -24.37 8.61 12.44
N VAL A 71 -25.15 8.63 11.37
CA VAL A 71 -25.40 7.44 10.53
C VAL A 71 -24.28 7.26 9.48
N ASN A 72 -23.07 7.70 9.82
CA ASN A 72 -21.89 7.62 8.95
C ASN A 72 -21.05 6.41 9.33
N LYS A 73 -20.57 5.70 8.31
CA LYS A 73 -19.62 4.60 8.47
C LYS A 73 -18.21 5.15 8.36
N PHE A 74 -17.44 5.01 9.42
CA PHE A 74 -16.05 5.42 9.50
C PHE A 74 -15.12 4.24 9.21
N ARG A 75 -13.97 4.52 8.61
CA ARG A 75 -12.93 3.53 8.32
C ARG A 75 -11.60 4.02 8.85
N PHE A 76 -11.04 3.23 9.75
CA PHE A 76 -9.67 3.37 10.23
C PHE A 76 -8.77 2.39 9.47
N GLU A 77 -7.62 2.86 8.99
CA GLU A 77 -6.60 2.03 8.34
C GLU A 77 -5.23 2.55 8.75
N ALA A 78 -4.34 1.64 9.17
CA ALA A 78 -3.00 1.99 9.57
C ALA A 78 -1.96 1.00 9.04
N HIS A 79 -0.71 1.47 8.92
CA HIS A 79 0.41 0.69 8.41
C HIS A 79 1.55 0.68 9.43
N GLY A 80 1.69 -0.41 10.19
CA GLY A 80 2.71 -0.51 11.23
C GLY A 80 2.46 0.41 12.43
N VAL A 81 1.19 0.79 12.66
CA VAL A 81 0.72 1.36 13.93
C VAL A 81 -0.05 0.26 14.63
N GLU A 82 0.33 -0.04 15.86
CA GLU A 82 -0.42 -0.93 16.72
C GLU A 82 -1.74 -0.26 17.11
N TYR A 83 -2.86 -0.90 16.79
CA TYR A 83 -4.19 -0.38 17.09
C TYR A 83 -5.04 -1.37 17.90
N ASP A 84 -4.46 -2.50 18.32
CA ASP A 84 -5.20 -3.58 18.99
C ASP A 84 -5.80 -3.14 20.32
N GLU A 85 -5.09 -2.32 21.10
CA GLU A 85 -5.61 -1.75 22.35
C GLU A 85 -6.77 -0.80 22.12
N VAL A 86 -6.68 0.04 21.08
CA VAL A 86 -7.78 0.92 20.67
C VAL A 86 -8.96 0.08 20.22
N LEU A 87 -8.75 -0.89 19.33
CA LEU A 87 -9.82 -1.77 18.85
C LEU A 87 -10.49 -2.53 20.01
N ALA A 88 -9.72 -3.07 20.94
CA ALA A 88 -10.23 -3.72 22.14
C ALA A 88 -11.07 -2.76 22.99
N SER A 89 -10.55 -1.55 23.22
CA SER A 89 -11.25 -0.49 23.97
C SER A 89 -12.55 -0.08 23.26
N LEU A 90 -12.55 0.10 21.94
CA LEU A 90 -13.77 0.44 21.20
C LEU A 90 -14.82 -0.68 21.29
N LYS A 91 -14.39 -1.96 21.30
CA LYS A 91 -15.29 -3.11 21.45
C LYS A 91 -15.89 -3.21 22.86
N SER A 92 -15.11 -2.93 23.90
CA SER A 92 -15.58 -2.96 25.29
C SER A 92 -16.46 -1.76 25.64
N THR A 93 -16.24 -0.64 24.96
CA THR A 93 -16.70 0.67 25.41
C THR A 93 -17.88 1.20 24.57
N ARG A 94 -18.82 0.32 24.19
CA ARG A 94 -20.00 0.63 23.36
C ARG A 94 -20.89 1.77 23.88
N LYS A 95 -20.67 2.25 25.11
CA LYS A 95 -21.45 3.31 25.76
C LYS A 95 -20.73 4.64 25.94
N ILE A 96 -19.41 4.71 25.71
CA ILE A 96 -18.64 5.95 25.88
C ILE A 96 -18.58 6.71 24.55
N ASN A 97 -18.72 8.03 24.63
CA ASN A 97 -18.51 8.92 23.50
C ASN A 97 -17.02 9.02 23.24
N ILE A 98 -16.58 8.57 22.07
CA ILE A 98 -15.20 8.78 21.61
C ILE A 98 -15.13 10.06 20.77
N ARG A 99 -13.91 10.58 20.61
CA ARG A 99 -13.60 11.64 19.65
C ARG A 99 -12.75 11.07 18.52
N ILE A 100 -13.10 11.38 17.28
CA ILE A 100 -12.28 11.04 16.11
C ILE A 100 -12.00 12.30 15.28
N LEU A 101 -10.88 12.30 14.56
CA LEU A 101 -10.68 13.17 13.41
C LEU A 101 -10.95 12.37 12.14
N ALA A 102 -11.85 12.86 11.29
CA ALA A 102 -12.22 12.20 10.04
C ALA A 102 -12.19 13.17 8.88
N HIS A 103 -11.95 12.65 7.67
CA HIS A 103 -12.09 13.46 6.47
C HIS A 103 -13.57 13.56 6.08
N PRO A 104 -14.10 14.77 5.79
CA PRO A 104 -15.53 14.99 5.54
C PRO A 104 -15.99 14.37 4.22
N LYS A 105 -15.07 14.02 3.31
CA LYS A 105 -15.38 13.28 2.08
C LYS A 105 -15.04 11.81 2.27
N GLY A 106 -16.04 10.96 2.15
CA GLY A 106 -15.88 9.50 2.17
C GLY A 106 -15.87 8.90 0.77
N ASN A 107 -15.36 7.67 0.67
CA ASN A 107 -15.34 6.88 -0.58
C ASN A 107 -16.46 5.85 -0.58
N LEU A 108 -17.06 5.58 -1.74
CA LEU A 108 -18.09 4.56 -1.86
C LEU A 108 -17.44 3.16 -1.91
N SER A 109 -17.84 2.28 -1.00
CA SER A 109 -17.44 0.88 -1.03
C SER A 109 -18.12 0.18 -2.21
N TRP A 110 -17.33 -0.36 -3.15
CA TRP A 110 -17.86 -1.12 -4.29
C TRP A 110 -18.61 -2.40 -3.88
N PHE A 111 -18.31 -2.97 -2.71
CA PHE A 111 -18.91 -4.22 -2.25
C PHE A 111 -20.21 -4.01 -1.49
N SER A 112 -20.33 -2.92 -0.71
CA SER A 112 -21.49 -2.70 0.16
C SER A 112 -22.36 -1.53 -0.28
N GLY A 113 -21.93 -0.73 -1.26
CA GLY A 113 -22.63 0.50 -1.66
C GLY A 113 -22.66 1.60 -0.60
N LEU A 114 -21.97 1.40 0.54
CA LEU A 114 -21.94 2.35 1.65
C LEU A 114 -20.73 3.27 1.54
N ARG A 115 -20.92 4.55 1.86
CA ARG A 115 -19.83 5.52 1.93
C ARG A 115 -19.06 5.35 3.24
N THR A 116 -17.73 5.19 3.14
CA THR A 116 -16.82 5.10 4.28
C THR A 116 -15.97 6.35 4.40
N PHE A 117 -15.92 6.96 5.58
CA PHE A 117 -15.16 8.17 5.87
C PHE A 117 -13.82 7.81 6.53
N PRO A 118 -12.67 8.18 5.93
CA PRO A 118 -11.36 7.88 6.50
C PRO A 118 -11.14 8.58 7.83
N VAL A 119 -10.64 7.83 8.82
CA VAL A 119 -10.31 8.30 10.17
C VAL A 119 -8.82 8.50 10.30
N TYR A 120 -8.43 9.61 10.93
CA TYR A 120 -7.06 10.05 11.11
C TYR A 120 -6.62 10.10 12.57
N SER A 121 -7.56 10.16 13.51
CA SER A 121 -7.26 9.98 14.93
C SER A 121 -8.43 9.32 15.64
N ILE A 122 -8.14 8.63 16.74
CA ILE A 122 -9.13 8.03 17.62
C ILE A 122 -8.70 8.31 19.05
N ASN A 123 -9.54 8.98 19.82
CA ASN A 123 -9.34 9.25 21.23
C ASN A 123 -10.48 8.60 22.03
N VAL A 124 -10.11 7.59 22.82
CA VAL A 124 -11.02 6.95 23.78
C VAL A 124 -10.85 7.65 25.14
N PRO A 125 -11.90 8.24 25.72
CA PRO A 125 -11.79 8.90 27.02
C PRO A 125 -11.24 7.98 28.10
N HIS A 126 -10.21 8.43 28.81
CA HIS A 126 -9.49 7.66 29.84
C HIS A 126 -8.90 6.34 29.32
N GLY A 127 -8.67 6.21 28.02
CA GLY A 127 -8.18 5.00 27.36
C GLY A 127 -7.05 5.29 26.35
N PRO A 128 -6.76 4.32 25.47
CA PRO A 128 -5.74 4.47 24.45
C PRO A 128 -6.16 5.47 23.35
N GLU A 129 -5.15 6.07 22.72
CA GLU A 129 -5.31 7.05 21.66
C GLU A 129 -4.42 6.70 20.47
N ILE A 130 -4.91 6.99 19.27
CA ILE A 130 -4.12 7.07 18.04
C ILE A 130 -4.19 8.51 17.58
N SER A 131 -3.06 9.22 17.60
CA SER A 131 -2.99 10.62 17.20
C SER A 131 -2.91 10.79 15.68
N TYR A 132 -3.27 11.98 15.22
CA TYR A 132 -3.13 12.36 13.81
C TYR A 132 -1.67 12.25 13.35
N GLU A 133 -0.73 12.70 14.16
CA GLU A 133 0.71 12.70 13.84
C GLU A 133 1.22 11.28 13.67
N GLN A 134 0.83 10.37 14.56
CA GLN A 134 1.24 8.97 14.51
C GLN A 134 0.72 8.30 13.24
N LEU A 135 -0.56 8.50 12.91
CA LEU A 135 -1.16 7.87 11.74
C LEU A 135 -0.66 8.48 10.42
N SER A 136 -0.56 9.81 10.35
CA SER A 136 -0.07 10.51 9.17
C SER A 136 1.38 10.15 8.86
N GLN A 137 2.26 10.08 9.86
CA GLN A 137 3.64 9.62 9.69
C GLN A 137 3.70 8.17 9.22
N SER A 138 2.86 7.28 9.77
CA SER A 138 2.75 5.90 9.32
C SER A 138 2.41 5.80 7.83
N TRP A 139 1.41 6.56 7.37
CA TRP A 139 1.01 6.58 5.97
C TRP A 139 2.12 7.14 5.07
N MET A 140 2.76 8.25 5.47
CA MET A 140 3.90 8.80 4.72
C MET A 140 5.06 7.82 4.62
N LYS A 141 5.40 7.13 5.72
CA LYS A 141 6.47 6.12 5.74
C LYS A 141 6.13 4.93 4.85
N SER A 142 4.90 4.45 4.90
CA SER A 142 4.39 3.39 4.01
C SER A 142 4.49 3.80 2.54
N ASN A 143 4.01 5.00 2.21
CA ASN A 143 4.07 5.55 0.85
C ASN A 143 5.51 5.71 0.35
N PHE A 144 6.40 6.23 1.20
CA PHE A 144 7.82 6.37 0.87
C PHE A 144 8.46 5.02 0.59
N LEU A 145 8.21 4.02 1.43
CA LEU A 145 8.74 2.67 1.25
C LEU A 145 8.20 2.03 -0.04
N ALA A 146 6.89 2.12 -0.29
CA ALA A 146 6.27 1.59 -1.49
C ALA A 146 6.82 2.24 -2.77
N ARG A 147 6.98 3.57 -2.79
CA ARG A 147 7.62 4.30 -3.90
C ARG A 147 9.06 3.87 -4.10
N LYS A 148 9.84 3.72 -3.03
CA LYS A 148 11.24 3.30 -3.10
C LYS A 148 11.37 1.88 -3.66
N VAL A 149 10.58 0.93 -3.16
CA VAL A 149 10.56 -0.46 -3.64
C VAL A 149 10.12 -0.51 -5.10
N SER A 150 9.08 0.25 -5.46
CA SER A 150 8.61 0.36 -6.85
C SER A 150 9.71 0.89 -7.77
N GLY A 151 10.36 2.01 -7.42
CA GLY A 151 11.41 2.62 -8.24
C GLY A 151 12.63 1.72 -8.41
N ILE A 152 13.10 1.08 -7.34
CA ILE A 152 14.24 0.14 -7.39
C ILE A 152 13.88 -1.07 -8.25
N SER A 153 12.69 -1.65 -8.06
CA SER A 153 12.24 -2.82 -8.84
C SER A 153 12.14 -2.48 -10.33
N ALA A 154 11.65 -1.29 -10.68
CA ALA A 154 11.60 -0.83 -12.07
C ALA A 154 13.00 -0.67 -12.66
N ALA A 155 13.92 -0.04 -11.95
CA ALA A 155 15.29 0.18 -12.42
C ALA A 155 16.02 -1.14 -12.67
N ILE A 156 15.94 -2.09 -11.72
CA ILE A 156 16.54 -3.42 -11.87
C ILE A 156 15.85 -4.20 -12.99
N GLY A 157 14.52 -4.12 -13.09
CA GLY A 157 13.75 -4.77 -14.15
C GLY A 157 14.17 -4.30 -15.55
N MET A 158 14.32 -2.99 -15.73
CA MET A 158 14.81 -2.38 -16.96
C MET A 158 16.25 -2.80 -17.26
N LEU A 159 17.13 -2.89 -16.25
CA LEU A 159 18.50 -3.37 -16.44
C LEU A 159 18.53 -4.81 -17.00
N PHE A 160 17.71 -5.72 -16.45
CA PHE A 160 17.61 -7.09 -16.95
C PHE A 160 17.10 -7.17 -18.39
N ILE A 161 16.11 -6.33 -18.74
CA ILE A 161 15.59 -6.25 -20.11
C ILE A 161 16.67 -5.73 -21.06
N SER A 162 17.40 -4.68 -20.67
CA SER A 162 18.51 -4.11 -21.46
C SER A 162 19.64 -5.13 -21.67
N ILE A 163 20.00 -5.89 -20.64
CA ILE A 163 21.00 -6.98 -20.75
C ILE A 163 20.53 -8.05 -21.75
N PHE A 164 19.25 -8.44 -21.68
CA PHE A 164 18.67 -9.37 -22.65
C PHE A 164 18.73 -8.85 -24.09
N ILE A 165 18.35 -7.58 -24.31
CA ILE A 165 18.41 -6.94 -25.62
C ILE A 165 19.86 -6.89 -26.12
N TYR A 166 20.82 -6.52 -25.26
CA TYR A 166 22.24 -6.46 -25.61
C TYR A 166 22.78 -7.82 -26.06
N PHE A 167 22.50 -8.90 -25.32
CA PHE A 167 22.97 -10.24 -25.70
C PHE A 167 22.32 -10.75 -26.99
N ARG A 168 21.08 -10.35 -27.27
CA ARG A 168 20.38 -10.72 -28.50
C ARG A 168 20.84 -9.90 -29.71
N ALA A 169 21.22 -8.64 -29.49
CA ALA A 169 21.66 -7.71 -30.55
C ALA A 169 23.15 -7.87 -30.90
N ARG A 170 23.95 -8.55 -30.08
CA ARG A 170 25.35 -8.84 -30.40
C ARG A 170 25.40 -9.75 -31.65
N PRO A 171 26.01 -9.32 -32.75
CA PRO A 171 26.28 -10.22 -33.87
C PRO A 171 27.16 -11.36 -33.35
N SER A 172 26.88 -12.59 -33.79
CA SER A 172 27.79 -13.70 -33.52
C SER A 172 29.13 -13.39 -34.19
N ASP A 173 30.19 -13.21 -33.41
CA ASP A 173 31.58 -13.16 -33.90
C ASP A 173 32.00 -14.56 -34.42
N SER A 174 31.30 -15.03 -35.46
CA SER A 174 31.57 -16.28 -36.17
C SER A 174 32.03 -16.01 -37.61
N SER A 175 32.54 -14.82 -37.90
CA SER A 175 33.12 -14.43 -39.20
C SER A 175 34.60 -14.02 -39.10
N ARG A 176 35.36 -14.66 -38.20
CA ARG A 176 36.84 -14.63 -38.22
C ARG A 176 37.43 -16.04 -38.19
N SER A 177 37.19 -16.79 -39.26
CA SER A 177 38.09 -17.87 -39.69
C SER A 177 37.74 -18.31 -41.11
N LEU A 178 38.15 -17.53 -42.11
CA LEU A 178 38.38 -18.03 -43.47
C LEU A 178 39.19 -16.96 -44.20
N GLY A 179 40.48 -17.20 -44.25
CA GLY A 179 41.47 -16.32 -44.86
C GLY A 179 42.89 -16.84 -44.64
N THR A 180 43.07 -18.16 -44.69
CA THR A 180 44.34 -18.75 -45.11
C THR A 180 44.34 -18.77 -46.62
N SER A 181 45.24 -18.00 -47.24
CA SER A 181 45.98 -18.35 -48.45
C SER A 181 47.17 -17.41 -48.53
#